data_AF-A0A1Z8Z3F9-F1
#
_entry.id   AF-A0A1Z8Z3F9-F1
#
_cell.length_a   1.000
_cell.length_b   1.000
_cell.length_c   1.000
_cell.angle_alpha   90.00
_cell.angle_beta   90.00
_cell.angle_gamma   90.00
#
_symmetry.space_group_name_H-M   'P 1'
#
loop_
_entity.id
_entity.type
_entity.pdbx_description
1 polymer ?
#
loop_
_entity_poly.entity_id
_entity_poly.type
_entity_poly.pdbx_seq_one_letter_code
_entity_poly.pdbx_strand_id
1 'polypeptide(L)'
;MNFDILRIDGVKAKTGIARSTIYLRIEQGLLPKPFSIGGKSVGWLSDEIVRINAARTSGCSNEEIIGLVKKIELERKKFKKII
;
A
#
# COMPACT_ATOMS: atom_id res chain seq x y z
N MET A 1 12.37 -3.45 -7.99
CA MET A 1 11.80 -3.24 -6.65
C MET A 1 12.27 -1.87 -6.21
N ASN A 2 11.36 -0.90 -6.17
CA ASN A 2 11.71 0.48 -5.83
C ASN A 2 11.31 0.79 -4.38
N PHE A 3 12.22 1.39 -3.60
CA PHE A 3 12.01 1.65 -2.17
C PHE A 3 11.60 3.09 -1.86
N ASP A 4 11.25 3.87 -2.88
CA ASP A 4 10.74 5.23 -2.71
C ASP A 4 9.53 5.26 -1.76
N ILE A 5 9.57 6.17 -0.80
CA ILE A 5 8.55 6.31 0.23
C ILE A 5 7.53 7.37 -0.21
N LEU A 6 6.29 6.94 -0.39
CA LEU A 6 5.16 7.81 -0.69
C LEU A 6 4.49 8.27 0.61
N ARG A 7 4.28 9.59 0.70
CA ARG A 7 3.38 10.23 1.66
C ARG A 7 1.94 10.14 1.16
N ILE A 8 0.97 10.55 2.00
CA ILE A 8 -0.46 10.50 1.64
C ILE A 8 -0.77 11.22 0.31
N ASP A 9 -0.12 12.36 0.03
CA ASP A 9 -0.32 13.08 -1.24
C ASP A 9 0.27 12.34 -2.44
N GLY A 10 1.40 11.65 -2.26
CA GLY A 10 1.98 10.78 -3.29
C GLY A 10 1.07 9.59 -3.59
N VAL A 11 0.49 8.97 -2.56
CA VAL A 11 -0.49 7.89 -2.73
C VAL A 11 -1.74 8.40 -3.43
N LYS A 12 -2.26 9.57 -3.05
CA LYS A 12 -3.40 10.23 -3.72
C LYS A 12 -3.12 10.47 -5.21
N ALA A 13 -1.95 11.02 -5.54
CA ALA A 13 -1.54 11.26 -6.92
C ALA A 13 -1.41 9.96 -7.73
N LYS A 14 -0.88 8.89 -7.13
CA LYS A 14 -0.71 7.60 -7.81
C LYS A 14 -1.99 6.79 -7.96
N THR A 15 -2.90 6.87 -6.99
CA THR A 15 -4.13 6.07 -6.98
C THR A 15 -5.33 6.81 -7.55
N GLY A 16 -5.26 8.13 -7.69
CA GLY A 16 -6.34 8.96 -8.23
C GLY A 16 -7.57 9.09 -7.33
N ILE A 17 -7.50 8.62 -6.08
CA ILE A 17 -8.64 8.61 -5.14
C ILE A 17 -8.42 9.54 -3.96
N ALA A 18 -9.52 10.04 -3.39
CA ALA A 18 -9.47 10.94 -2.25
C ALA A 18 -8.87 10.29 -0.99
N ARG A 19 -8.35 11.12 -0.10
CA ARG A 19 -7.72 10.68 1.17
C ARG A 19 -8.67 9.84 2.03
N SER A 20 -9.94 10.21 2.12
CA SER A 20 -10.97 9.43 2.84
C SER A 20 -11.11 8.02 2.25
N THR A 21 -11.16 7.90 0.93
CA THR A 21 -11.23 6.63 0.22
C THR A 21 -9.98 5.77 0.43
N ILE A 22 -8.80 6.40 0.56
CA ILE A 22 -7.57 5.68 0.89
C ILE A 22 -7.71 5.01 2.26
N TYR A 23 -8.13 5.74 3.29
CA TYR A 23 -8.30 5.17 4.63
C TYR A 23 -9.40 4.10 4.67
N LEU A 24 -10.52 4.33 3.97
CA LEU A 24 -11.57 3.32 3.83
C LEU A 24 -11.04 2.03 3.20
N ARG A 25 -10.24 2.14 2.13
CA ARG A 25 -9.62 0.97 1.49
C ARG A 25 -8.60 0.27 2.39
N ILE A 26 -7.92 1.00 3.26
CA ILE A 26 -7.02 0.41 4.27
C ILE A 26 -7.83 -0.39 5.29
N GLU A 27 -8.95 0.15 5.75
CA GLU A 27 -9.87 -0.54 6.67
C GLU A 27 -10.45 -1.81 6.03
N GLN A 28 -10.80 -1.75 4.75
CA GLN A 28 -11.27 -2.89 3.95
C GLN A 28 -10.15 -3.89 3.58
N GLY A 29 -8.88 -3.60 3.88
CA GLY A 29 -7.75 -4.43 3.51
C GLY A 29 -7.40 -4.41 2.01
N LEU A 30 -7.97 -3.46 1.24
CA LEU A 30 -7.74 -3.25 -0.19
C LEU A 30 -6.55 -2.34 -0.49
N LEU A 31 -5.91 -1.81 0.55
CA LEU A 31 -4.64 -1.09 0.50
C LEU A 31 -3.79 -1.50 1.73
N PRO A 32 -2.46 -1.55 1.59
CA PRO A 32 -1.55 -1.92 2.66
C PRO A 32 -1.57 -0.83 3.74
N LYS A 33 -1.41 -1.26 4.98
CA LYS A 33 -1.30 -0.33 6.10
C LYS A 33 0.01 0.46 5.94
N PRO A 34 -0.02 1.79 6.18
CA PRO A 34 1.20 2.57 6.19
C PRO A 34 2.13 2.10 7.30
N PHE A 35 3.42 2.33 7.11
CA PHE A 35 4.43 2.14 8.16
C PHE A 35 4.91 3.50 8.68
N SER A 36 5.38 3.52 9.92
CA SER A 36 6.01 4.70 10.51
C SER A 36 7.39 4.90 9.91
N ILE A 37 7.68 6.13 9.47
CA ILE A 37 9.02 6.53 8.95
C ILE A 37 9.83 7.20 10.08
N GLY A 38 9.27 7.27 11.30
CA GLY A 38 9.81 8.04 12.41
C GLY A 38 9.00 9.30 12.70
N GLY A 39 9.01 9.73 13.97
CA GLY A 39 8.17 10.82 14.45
C GLY A 39 6.67 10.54 14.28
N LYS A 40 5.86 11.59 14.04
CA LYS A 40 4.41 11.49 13.78
C LYS A 40 4.09 11.25 12.29
N SER A 41 5.03 10.64 11.55
CA SER A 41 4.99 10.55 10.10
C SER A 41 4.86 9.10 9.61
N VAL A 42 3.95 8.89 8.66
CA VAL A 42 3.67 7.56 8.07
C VAL A 42 3.79 7.54 6.54
N GLY A 43 4.11 6.40 5.94
CA GLY A 43 4.14 6.28 4.48
C GLY A 43 3.99 4.87 3.95
N TRP A 44 4.09 4.76 2.64
CA TRP A 44 3.92 3.55 1.85
C TRP A 44 5.09 3.39 0.91
N LEU A 45 5.45 2.16 0.55
CA LEU A 45 6.42 1.94 -0.50
C LEU A 45 5.74 2.16 -1.86
N SER A 46 6.41 2.89 -2.76
CA SER A 46 5.91 3.18 -4.10
C SER A 46 5.58 1.89 -4.87
N ASP A 47 6.42 0.87 -4.74
CA ASP A 47 6.24 -0.44 -5.37
C ASP A 47 4.94 -1.15 -4.91
N GLU A 48 4.58 -1.06 -3.63
CA GLU A 48 3.35 -1.65 -3.09
C GLU A 48 2.11 -1.02 -3.73
N ILE A 49 2.10 0.32 -3.86
CA ILE A 49 1.00 1.06 -4.46
C ILE A 49 0.87 0.74 -5.95
N VAL A 50 2.00 0.68 -6.67
CA VAL A 50 2.02 0.34 -8.10
C VAL A 50 1.47 -1.08 -8.32
N ARG A 51 1.87 -2.07 -7.52
CA ARG A 51 1.36 -3.45 -7.63
C ARG A 51 -0.16 -3.53 -7.48
N ILE A 52 -0.72 -2.77 -6.53
CA ILE A 52 -2.17 -2.78 -6.29
C ILE A 52 -2.92 -2.06 -7.41
N ASN A 53 -2.39 -0.95 -7.90
CA ASN A 53 -2.95 -0.27 -9.06
C ASN A 53 -2.92 -1.16 -10.30
N ALA A 54 -1.84 -1.91 -10.50
CA ALA A 54 -1.75 -2.90 -11.57
C ALA A 54 -2.82 -3.99 -11.43
N ALA A 55 -2.95 -4.60 -10.23
CA ALA A 55 -3.99 -5.60 -9.97
C ALA A 55 -5.41 -5.06 -10.22
N ARG A 56 -5.69 -3.81 -9.83
CA ARG A 56 -6.97 -3.15 -10.12
C ARG A 56 -7.19 -2.91 -11.61
N THR A 57 -6.15 -2.49 -12.33
CA THR A 57 -6.23 -2.25 -13.78
C THR A 57 -6.46 -3.55 -14.53
N SER A 58 -5.94 -4.67 -14.02
CA SER A 58 -6.19 -6.02 -14.55
C SER A 58 -7.57 -6.58 -14.23
N GLY A 59 -8.43 -5.85 -13.50
CA GLY A 59 -9.79 -6.29 -13.18
C GLY A 59 -9.89 -7.33 -12.06
N CYS A 60 -8.85 -7.49 -11.23
CA CYS A 60 -8.89 -8.40 -10.09
C CYS A 60 -10.03 -8.05 -9.12
N SER A 61 -10.62 -9.08 -8.50
CA SER A 61 -11.67 -8.90 -7.49
C SER A 61 -11.12 -8.27 -6.21
N ASN A 62 -12.03 -7.77 -5.37
CA ASN A 62 -11.65 -7.25 -4.06
C ASN A 62 -11.02 -8.34 -3.17
N GLU A 63 -11.49 -9.60 -3.25
CA GLU A 63 -10.88 -10.70 -2.48
C GLU A 63 -9.44 -10.98 -2.91
N GLU A 64 -9.16 -10.96 -4.22
CA GLU A 64 -7.82 -11.15 -4.76
C GLU A 64 -6.87 -10.04 -4.34
N ILE A 65 -7.35 -8.78 -4.36
CA ILE A 65 -6.58 -7.62 -3.90
C ILE A 65 -6.28 -7.75 -2.40
N ILE A 66 -7.23 -8.19 -1.57
CA ILE A 66 -6.98 -8.43 -0.14
C ILE A 66 -5.90 -9.51 0.05
N GLY A 67 -5.94 -10.59 -0.74
CA GLY A 67 -4.90 -11.61 -0.75
C GLY A 67 -3.52 -11.07 -1.13
N LEU A 68 -3.46 -10.23 -2.17
CA LEU A 68 -2.24 -9.56 -2.61
C LEU A 68 -1.69 -8.61 -1.54
N VAL A 69 -2.55 -7.82 -0.88
CA VAL A 69 -2.15 -6.92 0.21
C VAL A 69 -1.52 -7.71 1.36
N LYS A 70 -2.15 -8.81 1.77
CA LYS A 70 -1.57 -9.70 2.80
C LYS A 70 -0.19 -10.23 2.40
N LYS A 71 -0.03 -10.66 1.15
CA LYS A 71 1.25 -11.12 0.61
C LYS A 71 2.31 -10.02 0.67
N ILE A 72 1.97 -8.81 0.24
CA ILE A 72 2.85 -7.63 0.28
C ILE A 72 3.27 -7.31 1.73
N GLU A 73 2.32 -7.27 2.67
CA GLU A 73 2.64 -6.98 4.08
C GLU A 73 3.52 -8.07 4.71
N LEU A 74 3.36 -9.34 4.31
CA LEU A 74 4.24 -10.43 4.72
C LEU A 74 5.65 -10.28 4.15
N GLU A 75 5.77 -9.95 2.86
CA GLU A 75 7.05 -9.64 2.22
C GLU A 75 7.75 -8.49 2.96
N ARG A 76 7.02 -7.42 3.28
CA ARG A 76 7.54 -6.29 4.06
C ARG A 76 8.04 -6.71 5.45
N LYS A 77 7.31 -7.58 6.15
CA LYS A 77 7.72 -8.11 7.47
C LYS A 77 9.01 -8.93 7.41
N LYS A 78 9.32 -9.59 6.29
CA LYS A 78 10.58 -10.34 6.14
C LYS A 78 11.79 -9.41 6.26
N PHE A 79 11.72 -8.19 5.72
CA PHE A 79 12.79 -7.19 5.83
C PHE A 79 12.98 -6.66 7.25
N LYS A 80 11.91 -6.62 8.07
CA LYS A 80 11.99 -6.24 9.50
C LYS A 80 12.87 -7.20 10.31
N LYS A 81 13.04 -8.44 9.86
CA LYS A 81 13.79 -9.49 10.59
C LYS A 81 15.30 -9.48 10.32
N ILE A 82 15.78 -8.60 9.43
CA ILE A 82 17.19 -8.53 9.02
C ILE A 82 18.00 -7.55 9.91
N ILE A 83 17.34 -6.86 10.85
CA ILE A 83 17.97 -5.95 11.83
C ILE A 83 17.69 -6.45 13.24
#